data_AF-A0A932YHN3-F1
#
_entry.id   AF-A0A932YHN3-F1
#
_cell.length_a   1.000
_cell.length_b   1.000
_cell.length_c   1.000
_cell.angle_alpha   90.00
_cell.angle_beta   90.00
_cell.angle_gamma   90.00
#
_symmetry.space_group_name_H-M   'P 1'
#
loop_
_entity.id
_entity.type
_entity.pdbx_description
1 polymer ?
#
loop_
_entity_poly.entity_id
_entity_poly.type
_entity_poly.pdbx_seq_one_letter_code
_entity_poly.pdbx_strand_id
1 'polypeptide(L)'
;MTYSIPLPKTIIGTLLVAAGLMPVWAHAATYAYVHQTGEVRTVVADAPMVAIMIAPGIDEHSGVLLLIDPSDTIVGDKVSGM
;
A
#
# COMPACT_ATOMS: atom_id res chain seq x y z
N MET A 1 16.84 -19.35 45.74
CA MET A 1 16.24 -18.25 44.94
C MET A 1 16.00 -18.77 43.54
N THR A 2 14.79 -18.55 43.03
CA THR A 2 14.49 -18.31 41.60
C THR A 2 14.04 -19.49 40.70
N TYR A 3 12.71 -19.59 40.58
CA TYR A 3 11.82 -19.78 39.42
C TYR A 3 11.96 -20.94 38.41
N SER A 4 10.86 -21.72 38.34
CA SER A 4 10.43 -22.63 37.28
C SER A 4 9.77 -21.87 36.12
N ILE A 5 10.12 -22.19 34.86
CA ILE A 5 9.18 -22.21 33.71
C ILE A 5 9.69 -23.23 32.66
N PRO A 6 8.92 -24.26 32.26
CA PRO A 6 9.28 -25.16 31.16
C PRO A 6 8.78 -24.65 29.80
N LEU A 7 9.56 -24.79 28.72
CA LEU A 7 9.08 -24.52 27.35
C LEU A 7 9.43 -25.67 26.39
N PRO A 8 8.43 -26.33 25.75
CA PRO A 8 8.67 -27.35 24.75
C PRO A 8 8.86 -26.79 23.33
N LYS A 9 9.85 -27.37 22.64
CA LYS A 9 9.93 -27.68 21.19
C LYS A 9 9.19 -26.75 20.21
N THR A 10 9.92 -25.88 19.52
CA THR A 10 9.80 -25.73 18.05
C THR A 10 11.08 -25.08 17.51
N ILE A 11 11.96 -25.87 16.88
CA ILE A 11 13.04 -25.32 16.06
C ILE A 11 12.38 -25.00 14.72
N ILE A 12 11.82 -23.78 14.59
CA ILE A 12 11.33 -23.28 13.31
C ILE A 12 12.57 -22.95 12.50
N GLY A 13 12.88 -23.82 11.55
CA GLY A 13 13.99 -23.66 10.62
C GLY A 13 13.84 -22.34 9.87
N THR A 14 14.91 -21.56 9.90
CA THR A 14 15.07 -20.34 9.12
C THR A 14 15.05 -20.70 7.63
N LEU A 15 13.90 -20.58 6.98
CA LEU A 15 13.83 -20.58 5.52
C LEU A 15 14.37 -19.22 5.03
N LEU A 16 15.67 -19.16 4.76
CA LEU A 16 16.26 -18.09 3.96
C LEU A 16 15.67 -18.20 2.54
N VAL A 17 14.58 -17.48 2.30
CA VAL A 17 14.09 -17.20 0.95
C VAL A 17 15.10 -16.25 0.33
N ALA A 18 16.08 -16.81 -0.37
CA ALA A 18 16.87 -16.10 -1.37
C ALA A 18 15.95 -15.81 -2.58
N ALA A 19 14.98 -14.92 -2.39
CA ALA A 19 14.30 -14.29 -3.51
C ALA A 19 15.37 -13.44 -4.21
N GLY A 20 15.63 -13.76 -5.47
CA GLY A 20 16.67 -13.13 -6.27
C GLY A 20 16.64 -11.61 -6.11
N LEU A 21 17.81 -11.05 -5.80
CA LEU A 21 18.13 -9.65 -5.98
C LEU A 21 18.15 -9.34 -7.48
N MET A 22 17.01 -9.51 -8.15
CA MET A 22 16.78 -8.73 -9.35
C MET A 22 16.69 -7.29 -8.87
N PRO A 23 17.41 -6.34 -9.49
CA PRO A 23 17.08 -4.94 -9.31
C PRO A 23 15.68 -4.79 -9.88
N VAL A 24 14.66 -4.98 -9.04
CA VAL A 24 13.32 -4.51 -9.33
C VAL A 24 13.52 -3.01 -9.38
N TRP A 25 13.62 -2.48 -10.59
CA TRP A 25 13.33 -1.07 -10.81
C TRP A 25 11.88 -0.90 -10.40
N ALA A 26 11.72 -0.71 -9.09
CA ALA A 26 10.56 -0.19 -8.41
C ALA A 26 10.33 1.19 -9.01
N HIS A 27 9.64 1.22 -10.15
CA HIS A 27 9.02 2.45 -10.62
C HIS A 27 7.89 2.71 -9.65
N ALA A 28 8.24 3.34 -8.53
CA ALA A 28 7.30 3.81 -7.54
C ALA A 28 6.34 4.76 -8.26
N ALA A 29 5.12 4.28 -8.49
CA ALA A 29 4.13 5.00 -9.24
C ALA A 29 3.20 5.73 -8.28
N THR A 30 2.79 6.93 -8.67
CA THR A 30 1.83 7.70 -7.89
C THR A 30 0.44 7.18 -8.21
N TYR A 31 -0.32 6.80 -7.20
CA TYR A 31 -1.71 6.39 -7.31
C TYR A 31 -2.60 7.38 -6.59
N ALA A 32 -3.72 7.77 -7.20
CA ALA A 32 -4.77 8.52 -6.53
C ALA A 32 -5.86 7.59 -6.02
N TYR A 33 -6.46 7.92 -4.87
CA TYR A 33 -7.58 7.19 -4.28
C TYR A 33 -8.54 8.18 -3.60
N VAL A 34 -9.78 7.75 -3.37
CA VAL A 34 -10.76 8.55 -2.63
C VAL A 34 -10.70 8.16 -1.15
N HIS A 35 -10.46 9.16 -0.30
CA HIS A 35 -10.52 9.02 1.14
C HIS A 35 -11.99 8.94 1.60
N GLN A 36 -12.27 8.31 2.74
CA GLN A 36 -13.61 8.23 3.35
C GLN A 36 -14.28 9.59 3.60
N THR A 37 -13.52 10.68 3.60
CA THR A 37 -14.04 12.05 3.69
C THR A 37 -14.50 12.63 2.35
N GLY A 38 -14.37 11.88 1.26
CA GLY A 38 -14.63 12.32 -0.12
C GLY A 38 -13.47 13.07 -0.78
N GLU A 39 -12.33 13.21 -0.12
CA GLU A 39 -11.14 13.89 -0.66
C GLU A 39 -10.32 12.94 -1.54
N VAL A 40 -9.81 13.41 -2.68
CA VAL A 40 -8.86 12.63 -3.49
C VAL A 40 -7.44 12.83 -2.95
N ARG A 41 -6.78 11.73 -2.59
CA ARG A 41 -5.41 11.73 -2.07
C ARG A 41 -4.51 10.86 -2.94
N THR A 42 -3.21 11.04 -2.81
CA THR A 42 -2.22 10.24 -3.53
C THR A 42 -1.39 9.37 -2.59
N VAL A 43 -0.94 8.23 -3.10
CA VAL A 43 -0.02 7.32 -2.43
C VAL A 43 0.98 6.79 -3.44
N VAL A 44 2.22 6.61 -3.04
CA VAL A 44 3.28 6.08 -3.89
C VAL A 44 3.43 4.60 -3.60
N ALA A 45 3.33 3.75 -4.62
CA ALA A 45 3.47 2.31 -4.49
C ALA A 45 4.03 1.68 -5.77
N ASP A 46 4.58 0.48 -5.65
CA ASP A 46 5.14 -0.27 -6.78
C ASP A 46 4.08 -1.07 -7.56
N ALA A 47 2.89 -1.25 -6.98
CA ALA A 47 1.80 -2.00 -7.57
C ALA A 47 0.44 -1.46 -7.07
N PRO A 48 -0.63 -1.59 -7.87
CA PRO A 48 -1.95 -1.10 -7.47
C PRO A 48 -2.50 -1.83 -6.23
N MET A 49 -2.22 -3.13 -6.08
CA MET A 49 -2.62 -3.88 -4.89
C MET A 49 -1.92 -3.38 -3.63
N VAL A 50 -0.65 -2.97 -3.75
CA VAL A 50 0.10 -2.38 -2.65
C VAL A 50 -0.50 -1.01 -2.34
N ALA A 51 -0.77 -0.18 -3.35
CA ALA A 51 -1.40 1.13 -3.19
C ALA A 51 -2.72 1.05 -2.41
N ILE A 52 -3.60 0.10 -2.74
CA ILE A 52 -4.86 -0.12 -2.01
C ILE A 52 -4.59 -0.52 -0.55
N MET A 53 -3.65 -1.43 -0.33
CA MET A 53 -3.33 -1.94 1.01
C MET A 53 -2.73 -0.88 1.93
N ILE A 54 -1.96 0.06 1.38
CA ILE A 54 -1.29 1.12 2.15
C ILE A 54 -2.02 2.48 2.08
N ALA A 55 -3.12 2.59 1.32
CA ALA A 55 -3.91 3.82 1.21
C ALA A 55 -4.66 4.08 2.54
N PRO A 56 -4.25 5.10 3.33
CA PRO A 56 -4.88 5.36 4.61
C PRO A 56 -6.30 5.88 4.40
N GLY A 57 -7.28 5.21 4.99
CA GLY A 57 -8.68 5.65 4.94
C GLY A 57 -9.26 5.66 3.54
N ILE A 58 -8.81 4.76 2.65
CA ILE A 58 -9.50 4.51 1.37
C ILE A 58 -10.95 4.11 1.64
N ASP A 59 -11.87 4.65 0.85
CA ASP A 59 -13.26 4.27 0.91
C ASP A 59 -13.46 2.82 0.43
N GLU A 60 -14.36 2.08 1.08
CA GLU A 60 -14.57 0.64 0.82
C GLU A 60 -15.13 0.35 -0.59
N HIS A 61 -15.70 1.36 -1.24
CA HIS A 61 -16.19 1.29 -2.62
C HIS A 61 -15.25 2.01 -3.60
N SER A 62 -14.05 2.42 -3.15
CA SER A 62 -13.08 3.12 -3.97
C SER A 62 -11.95 2.20 -4.47
N GLY A 63 -11.32 2.63 -5.56
CA GLY A 63 -10.14 2.01 -6.13
C GLY A 63 -8.95 2.96 -6.15
N VAL A 64 -7.85 2.50 -6.74
CA VAL A 64 -6.66 3.31 -6.98
C VAL A 64 -6.50 3.58 -8.47
N LEU A 65 -6.12 4.80 -8.83
CA LEU A 65 -5.88 5.22 -10.20
C LEU A 65 -4.40 5.56 -10.38
N LEU A 66 -3.75 4.96 -11.37
CA LEU A 66 -2.35 5.23 -11.69
C LEU A 66 -2.20 6.62 -12.32
N LEU A 67 -1.44 7.51 -11.69
CA LEU A 67 -1.07 8.81 -12.25
C LEU A 67 0.21 8.66 -13.09
N ILE A 68 0.04 8.70 -14.41
CA ILE A 68 1.14 8.65 -15.38
C ILE A 68 1.76 10.04 -15.56
N ASP A 69 0.95 11.09 -15.40
CA ASP A 69 1.38 12.49 -15.39
C ASP A 69 0.84 13.20 -14.14
N PRO A 70 1.70 13.63 -13.19
CA PRO A 70 1.26 14.33 -11.99
C PRO A 70 0.89 15.80 -12.23
N SER A 71 1.10 16.31 -13.44
CA SER A 71 0.66 17.64 -13.88
C SER A 71 -0.76 17.60 -14.45
N ASP A 72 -1.29 16.41 -14.72
CA ASP A 72 -2.67 16.23 -15.13
C ASP A 72 -3.60 16.52 -13.94
N THR A 73 -4.58 17.37 -14.17
CA THR A 73 -5.52 17.78 -13.12
C THR A 73 -6.38 16.57 -12.78
N ILE A 74 -6.51 16.25 -11.50
CA ILE A 74 -7.45 15.23 -11.02
C ILE A 74 -8.85 15.59 -11.55
N VAL A 75 -9.34 14.80 -12.51
CA VAL A 75 -10.66 14.96 -13.11
C VAL A 75 -11.71 14.59 -12.06
N GLY A 76 -12.21 15.60 -11.34
CA GLY A 76 -13.18 15.42 -10.26
C GLY A 76 -13.25 16.57 -9.27
N ASP A 77 -12.22 17.42 -9.18
CA ASP A 77 -12.18 18.59 -8.28
C ASP A 77 -13.13 19.73 -8.72
N LYS A 78 -13.70 19.64 -9.94
CA LYS A 78 -14.60 20.66 -10.52
C LYS A 78 -15.97 20.13 -10.92
N VAL A 79 -16.50 19.14 -10.21
CA VAL A 79 -17.95 18.90 -10.30
C VAL A 79 -18.65 19.89 -9.38
N SER A 80 -19.05 21.04 -9.95
CA SER A 80 -20.07 21.87 -9.32
C SER A 80 -21.30 21.00 -9.14
N GLY A 81 -21.59 20.61 -7.89
CA GLY A 81 -22.84 19.95 -7.56
C GLY A 81 -23.99 20.79 -8.10
N MET A 82 -24.76 20.20 -9.00
CA MET A 82 -26.03 20.77 -9.47
C MET A 82 -27.13 20.41 -8.48
#